data_AF-A0A1F4FX42-F1
#
_entry.id   AF-A0A1F4FX42-F1
#
_cell.length_a   1.000
_cell.length_b   1.000
_cell.length_c   1.000
_cell.angle_alpha   90.00
_cell.angle_beta   90.00
_cell.angle_gamma   90.00
#
_symmetry.space_group_name_H-M   'P 1'
#
loop_
_entity.id
_entity.type
_entity.pdbx_description
1 polymer ?
#
loop_
_entity_poly.entity_id
_entity_poly.type
_entity_poly.pdbx_seq_one_letter_code
_entity_poly.pdbx_strand_id
1 'polypeptide(L)'
;MLHNTLGQTENRLLDELVRLAAQNFRAEEEWMRRCRYEHAEVHIESHAHLLNELLELRDGLFKRHEHVNRKAVAFVRRWLESHLAESDRDLARAVRLHLIEETASAQAL
;
A
#
# COMPACT_ATOMS: atom_id res chain seq x y z
N MET A 1 -26.34 -15.33 16.09
CA MET A 1 -26.49 -14.67 14.77
C MET A 1 -25.62 -13.42 14.63
N LEU A 2 -25.60 -12.48 15.59
CA LEU A 2 -24.79 -11.24 15.53
C LEU A 2 -23.27 -11.45 15.30
N HIS A 3 -22.67 -12.46 15.95
CA HIS A 3 -21.24 -12.74 15.86
C HIS A 3 -20.77 -13.13 14.44
N ASN A 4 -21.63 -13.79 13.66
CA ASN A 4 -21.31 -14.23 12.29
C ASN A 4 -21.30 -13.04 11.31
N THR A 5 -22.22 -12.07 11.49
CA THR A 5 -22.29 -10.88 10.63
C THR A 5 -21.11 -9.92 10.84
N LEU A 6 -20.62 -9.81 12.08
CA LEU A 6 -19.44 -9.00 12.41
C LEU A 6 -18.17 -9.55 11.75
N GLY A 7 -17.89 -10.84 11.90
CA GLY A 7 -16.72 -11.46 11.26
C GLY A 7 -16.76 -11.40 9.73
N GLN A 8 -17.95 -11.54 9.13
CA GLN A 8 -18.11 -11.34 7.68
C GLN A 8 -17.81 -9.90 7.22
N THR A 9 -18.15 -8.92 8.05
CA THR A 9 -17.89 -7.50 7.74
C THR A 9 -16.40 -7.20 7.84
N GLU A 10 -15.73 -7.70 8.89
CA GLU A 10 -14.28 -7.52 9.08
C GLU A 10 -13.48 -8.14 7.94
N ASN A 11 -13.83 -9.35 7.50
CA ASN A 11 -13.17 -10.01 6.37
C ASN A 11 -13.32 -9.21 5.07
N ARG A 12 -14.52 -8.69 4.79
CA ARG A 12 -14.75 -7.84 3.61
C ARG A 12 -13.94 -6.55 3.64
N LEU A 13 -13.85 -5.90 4.80
CA LEU A 13 -13.06 -4.68 4.97
C LEU A 13 -11.56 -4.97 4.78
N LEU A 14 -11.07 -6.10 5.27
CA LEU A 14 -9.68 -6.49 5.12
C LEU A 14 -9.35 -6.89 3.66
N ASP A 15 -10.24 -7.61 2.99
CA ASP A 15 -10.10 -7.89 1.55
C ASP A 15 -10.07 -6.60 0.72
N GLU A 16 -10.95 -5.64 1.05
CA GLU A 16 -10.98 -4.35 0.37
C GLU A 16 -9.71 -3.53 0.63
N LEU A 17 -9.19 -3.55 1.86
CA LEU A 17 -7.91 -2.93 2.21
C LEU A 17 -6.75 -3.53 1.40
N VAL A 18 -6.65 -4.85 1.33
CA VAL A 18 -5.63 -5.54 0.52
C VAL A 18 -5.76 -5.16 -0.96
N ARG A 19 -6.99 -5.15 -1.49
CA ARG A 19 -7.27 -4.81 -2.88
C ARG A 19 -6.83 -3.39 -3.22
N LEU A 20 -7.19 -2.42 -2.38
CA LEU A 20 -6.85 -1.01 -2.57
C LEU A 20 -5.34 -0.77 -2.43
N ALA A 21 -4.70 -1.35 -1.41
CA ALA A 21 -3.25 -1.25 -1.22
C ALA A 21 -2.50 -1.80 -2.45
N ALA A 22 -2.84 -3.01 -2.90
CA ALA A 22 -2.21 -3.61 -4.09
C ALA A 22 -2.45 -2.80 -5.38
N GLN A 23 -3.59 -2.09 -5.49
CA GLN A 23 -3.82 -1.18 -6.61
C GLN A 23 -2.95 0.07 -6.53
N ASN A 24 -2.83 0.68 -5.36
CA ASN A 24 -1.99 1.86 -5.14
C ASN A 24 -0.52 1.55 -5.40
N PHE A 25 -0.02 0.46 -4.80
CA PHE A 25 1.36 0.02 -4.95
C PHE A 25 1.73 -0.25 -6.41
N ARG A 26 0.88 -0.93 -7.18
CA ARG A 26 1.12 -1.12 -8.63
C ARG A 26 1.23 0.21 -9.39
N ALA A 27 0.44 1.22 -9.03
CA ALA A 27 0.50 2.52 -9.68
C ALA A 27 1.80 3.26 -9.33
N GLU A 28 2.22 3.20 -8.06
CA GLU A 28 3.48 3.79 -7.59
C GLU A 28 4.70 3.11 -8.20
N GLU A 29 4.72 1.78 -8.25
CA GLU A 29 5.80 0.98 -8.84
C GLU A 29 5.97 1.25 -10.34
N GLU A 30 4.85 1.42 -11.05
CA GLU A 30 4.88 1.84 -12.45
C GLU A 30 5.51 3.24 -12.59
N TRP A 31 5.18 4.17 -11.69
CA TRP A 31 5.82 5.48 -11.66
C TRP A 31 7.31 5.40 -11.33
N MET A 32 7.70 4.59 -10.35
CA MET A 32 9.10 4.35 -10.01
C MET A 32 9.89 3.87 -11.23
N ARG A 33 9.31 2.95 -12.02
CA ARG A 33 9.91 2.46 -13.27
C ARG A 33 10.05 3.56 -14.32
N ARG A 34 9.02 4.39 -14.49
CA ARG A 34 9.01 5.49 -15.48
C ARG A 34 10.04 6.57 -15.16
N CYS A 35 10.11 7.02 -13.91
CA CYS A 35 11.05 8.06 -13.51
C CYS A 35 12.43 7.52 -13.11
N ARG A 36 12.67 6.19 -13.21
CA ARG A 36 13.90 5.51 -12.78
C ARG A 36 14.27 5.85 -11.33
N TYR A 37 13.29 5.75 -10.45
CA TYR A 37 13.45 6.08 -9.04
C TYR A 37 14.54 5.23 -8.38
N GLU A 38 15.52 5.89 -7.78
CA GLU A 38 16.72 5.25 -7.22
C GLU A 38 16.42 4.23 -6.12
N HIS A 39 15.38 4.50 -5.32
CA HIS A 39 15.02 3.66 -4.17
C HIS A 39 13.85 2.71 -4.46
N ALA A 40 13.58 2.40 -5.74
CA ALA A 40 12.44 1.58 -6.15
C ALA A 40 12.44 0.19 -5.49
N GLU A 41 13.59 -0.47 -5.41
CA GLU A 41 13.69 -1.83 -4.86
C GLU A 41 13.25 -1.90 -3.39
N VAL A 42 13.83 -1.04 -2.53
CA VAL A 42 13.47 -0.97 -1.11
C VAL A 42 12.01 -0.57 -0.91
N HIS A 43 11.48 0.30 -1.76
CA HIS A 43 10.09 0.72 -1.71
C HIS A 43 9.14 -0.44 -2.05
N ILE A 44 9.44 -1.19 -3.13
CA ILE A 44 8.69 -2.40 -3.53
C ILE A 44 8.73 -3.46 -2.43
N GLU A 45 9.89 -3.66 -1.78
CA GLU A 45 10.00 -4.59 -0.66
C GLU A 45 9.09 -4.20 0.52
N SER A 46 9.00 -2.90 0.83
CA SER A 46 8.07 -2.39 1.85
C SER A 46 6.60 -2.70 1.50
N HIS A 47 6.20 -2.50 0.24
CA HIS A 47 4.87 -2.86 -0.25
C HIS A 47 4.58 -4.35 -0.10
N ALA A 48 5.51 -5.19 -0.54
CA ALA A 48 5.39 -6.64 -0.44
C ALA A 48 5.27 -7.11 1.01
N HIS A 49 6.05 -6.51 1.92
CA HIS A 49 5.99 -6.80 3.35
C HIS A 49 4.60 -6.48 3.92
N LEU A 50 4.03 -5.29 3.65
CA LEU A 50 2.69 -4.96 4.13
C LEU A 50 1.63 -5.92 3.57
N LEU A 51 1.67 -6.21 2.26
CA LEU A 51 0.69 -7.10 1.64
C LEU A 51 0.73 -8.49 2.27
N ASN A 52 1.92 -9.02 2.54
CA ASN A 52 2.06 -10.30 3.23
C ASN A 52 1.46 -10.27 4.64
N GLU A 53 1.78 -9.25 5.43
CA GLU A 53 1.22 -9.09 6.79
C GLU A 53 -0.31 -8.97 6.78
N LEU A 54 -0.89 -8.26 5.81
CA LEU A 54 -2.34 -8.15 5.65
C LEU A 54 -3.00 -9.48 5.25
N LEU A 55 -2.35 -10.25 4.36
CA LEU A 55 -2.82 -11.57 3.95
C LEU A 55 -2.73 -12.58 5.09
N GLU A 56 -1.64 -12.57 5.86
CA GLU A 56 -1.48 -13.41 7.03
C GLU A 56 -2.50 -13.07 8.12
N LEU A 57 -2.77 -11.78 8.34
CA LEU A 57 -3.83 -11.34 9.23
C LEU A 57 -5.18 -11.89 8.77
N ARG A 58 -5.52 -11.74 7.49
CA ARG A 58 -6.79 -12.21 6.94
C ARG A 58 -6.95 -13.73 7.09
N ASP A 59 -5.96 -14.48 6.66
CA ASP A 59 -6.00 -15.93 6.66
C ASP A 59 -5.98 -16.49 8.09
N GLY A 60 -5.26 -15.82 9.00
CA GLY A 60 -5.21 -16.15 10.42
C GLY A 60 -6.56 -15.94 11.11
N LEU A 61 -7.20 -14.79 10.89
CA LEU A 61 -8.52 -14.49 11.43
C LEU A 61 -9.58 -15.46 10.90
N PHE A 62 -9.52 -15.78 9.61
CA PHE A 62 -10.42 -16.74 8.97
C PHE A 62 -10.28 -18.15 9.57
N LYS A 63 -9.04 -18.65 9.70
CA LYS A 63 -8.77 -20.00 10.24
C LYS A 63 -9.10 -20.14 11.72
N ARG A 64 -8.93 -19.08 12.51
CA ARG A 64 -9.12 -19.11 13.98
C ARG A 64 -10.52 -18.65 14.43
N HIS A 65 -11.37 -18.20 13.51
CA HIS A 65 -12.64 -17.53 13.83
C HIS A 65 -12.44 -16.36 14.81
N GLU A 66 -11.34 -15.62 14.65
CA GLU A 66 -10.98 -14.48 15.47
C GLU A 66 -11.41 -13.16 14.82
N HIS A 67 -11.54 -12.12 15.64
CA HIS A 67 -11.87 -10.76 15.20
C HIS A 67 -10.63 -9.89 15.04
N VAL A 68 -10.74 -8.87 14.18
CA VAL A 68 -9.69 -7.85 14.05
C VAL A 68 -9.50 -7.16 15.40
N ASN A 69 -8.29 -7.21 15.93
CA ASN A 69 -7.97 -6.59 17.22
C ASN A 69 -7.29 -5.23 17.05
N ARG A 70 -7.24 -4.44 18.13
CA ARG A 70 -6.62 -3.10 18.14
C ARG A 70 -5.14 -3.11 17.75
N LYS A 71 -4.40 -4.21 17.98
CA LYS A 71 -2.99 -4.30 17.61
C LYS A 71 -2.81 -4.37 16.10
N ALA A 72 -3.66 -5.12 15.40
CA ALA A 72 -3.68 -5.19 13.94
C ALA A 72 -3.97 -3.82 13.32
N VAL A 73 -4.99 -3.11 13.82
CA VAL A 73 -5.31 -1.74 13.37
C VAL A 73 -4.14 -0.79 13.63
N ALA A 74 -3.52 -0.86 14.81
CA ALA A 74 -2.38 -0.01 15.15
C ALA A 74 -1.13 -0.33 14.30
N PHE A 75 -0.93 -1.59 13.91
CA PHE A 75 0.13 -1.98 12.98
C PHE A 75 -0.06 -1.32 11.62
N VAL A 76 -1.22 -1.51 10.98
CA VAL A 76 -1.50 -0.92 9.66
C VAL A 76 -1.41 0.59 9.71
N ARG A 77 -1.97 1.22 10.75
CA ARG A 77 -1.91 2.68 10.91
C ARG A 77 -0.47 3.19 10.99
N ARG A 78 0.37 2.58 11.83
CA ARG A 78 1.78 3.00 11.98
C ARG A 78 2.58 2.80 10.71
N TRP A 79 2.34 1.69 10.01
CA TRP A 79 2.98 1.45 8.72
C TRP A 79 2.60 2.55 7.72
N LEU A 80 1.31 2.85 7.59
CA LEU A 80 0.83 3.91 6.68
C LEU A 80 1.39 5.29 7.04
N GLU A 81 1.39 5.65 8.32
CA GLU A 81 1.91 6.94 8.79
C GLU A 81 3.39 7.12 8.43
N SER A 82 4.21 6.08 8.56
CA SER A 82 5.63 6.12 8.21
C SER A 82 5.85 6.09 6.69
N HIS A 83 5.19 5.17 5.99
CA HIS A 83 5.36 4.97 4.55
C HIS A 83 4.90 6.20 3.73
N LEU A 84 3.74 6.79 4.08
CA LEU A 84 3.23 7.99 3.41
C LEU A 84 4.11 9.22 3.66
N ALA A 85 4.61 9.39 4.88
CA ALA A 85 5.33 10.60 5.27
C ALA A 85 6.76 10.64 4.70
N GLU A 86 7.38 9.46 4.58
CA GLU A 86 8.79 9.33 4.21
C GLU A 86 8.92 8.84 2.76
N SER A 87 8.52 7.60 2.49
CA SER A 87 8.72 6.94 1.19
C SER A 87 7.93 7.56 0.05
N ASP A 88 6.61 7.72 0.22
CA ASP A 88 5.72 8.17 -0.86
C ASP A 88 5.94 9.65 -1.21
N ARG A 89 6.32 10.45 -0.21
CA ARG A 89 6.65 11.86 -0.40
C ARG A 89 7.85 12.05 -1.33
N ASP A 90 8.86 11.20 -1.17
CA ASP A 90 10.07 11.26 -1.97
C ASP A 90 9.83 10.73 -3.38
N LEU A 91 9.02 9.67 -3.54
CA LEU A 91 8.50 9.24 -4.84
C LEU A 91 7.70 10.36 -5.53
N ALA A 92 6.79 11.02 -4.83
CA ALA A 92 5.98 12.10 -5.39
C ALA A 92 6.85 13.28 -5.88
N ARG A 93 7.98 13.55 -5.23
CA ARG A 93 8.97 14.52 -5.71
C ARG A 93 9.63 14.05 -7.00
N ALA A 94 10.07 12.80 -7.07
CA ALA A 94 10.70 12.23 -8.27
C ALA A 94 9.73 12.23 -9.48
N VAL A 95 8.48 11.83 -9.27
CA VAL A 95 7.43 11.86 -10.30
C VAL A 95 7.19 13.29 -10.79
N ARG A 96 7.12 14.27 -9.88
CA ARG A 96 6.96 15.68 -10.26
C ARG A 96 8.12 16.18 -11.13
N LEU A 97 9.36 15.86 -10.77
CA LEU A 97 10.54 16.26 -11.56
C LEU A 97 10.50 15.64 -12.95
N HIS A 98 10.21 14.35 -13.03
CA HIS A 98 10.08 13.64 -14.29
C HIS A 98 9.00 14.24 -15.21
N LEU A 99 7.83 14.59 -14.67
CA LEU A 99 6.76 15.23 -15.44
C LEU A 99 7.15 16.62 -15.97
N ILE A 100 7.93 17.38 -15.19
CA ILE A 100 8.45 18.69 -15.63
C ILE A 100 9.43 18.51 -16.80
N GLU A 101 10.33 17.54 -16.70
CA GLU A 101 11.30 17.22 -17.76
C GLU A 101 10.63 16.71 -19.05
N GLU A 102 9.63 15.82 -18.94
CA GLU A 102 8.83 15.35 -20.08
C GLU A 102 8.11 16.52 -20.76
N THR A 103 7.49 17.41 -19.99
CA THR A 103 6.75 18.57 -20.52
C THR A 103 7.68 19.57 -21.21
N ALA A 104 8.83 19.88 -20.61
CA ALA A 104 9.82 20.78 -21.20
C ALA A 104 10.39 20.21 -22.51
N SER A 105 10.63 18.90 -22.58
CA SER A 105 11.11 18.22 -23.78
C SER A 105 10.06 18.22 -24.90
N ALA A 106 8.78 18.08 -24.56
CA ALA A 106 7.69 18.10 -25.54
C ALA A 106 7.42 19.49 -26.12
N GLN A 107 7.70 20.57 -25.38
CA GLN A 107 7.55 21.96 -25.84
C GLN A 107 8.75 22.48 -26.65
N ALA A 108 9.88 21.77 -26.62
CA ALA A 108 11.10 22.11 -27.35
C ALA A 108 11.16 21.51 -28.77
N LEU A 109 10.13 20.76 -29.18
CA LEU A 109 9.94 20.16 -30.51
C LEU A 109 8.86 20.91 -31.29
#